data_AF-A0A2A2TAK7-F1
#
_entry.id   AF-A0A2A2TAK7-F1
#
_cell.length_a   1.000
_cell.length_b   1.000
_cell.length_c   1.000
_cell.angle_alpha   90.00
_cell.angle_beta   90.00
_cell.angle_gamma   90.00
#
_symmetry.space_group_name_H-M   'P 1'
#
loop_
_entity.id
_entity.type
_entity.pdbx_description
1 polymer ?
#
loop_
_entity_poly.entity_id
_entity_poly.type
_entity_poly.pdbx_seq_one_letter_code
_entity_poly.pdbx_strand_id
1 'polypeptide(L)' 'MVHIRFEGRSYDMQEAQINRNASMNDSAIKQRLAEHFDINLNRFETYIVDRRPSGDLIIRPEAVYG' A
#
# COMPACT_ATOMS: atom_id res chain seq x y z
N MET A 1 6.06 9.71 0.00
CA MET A 1 4.98 9.51 1.00
C MET A 1 4.09 8.35 0.56
N VAL A 2 3.45 7.64 1.49
CA VAL A 2 2.62 6.47 1.21
C VAL A 2 1.19 6.77 1.64
N HIS A 3 0.29 6.91 0.67
CA HIS A 3 -1.13 7.06 0.90
C HIS A 3 -1.82 5.70 0.72
N ILE A 4 -2.60 5.26 1.70
CA ILE A 4 -3.38 4.04 1.60
C ILE A 4 -4.85 4.27 1.93
N ARG A 5 -5.75 3.84 1.03
CA ARG A 5 -7.17 3.71 1.32
C ARG A 5 -7.46 2.27 1.74
N PHE A 6 -7.72 2.04 3.02
CA PHE A 6 -7.99 0.73 3.60
C PHE A 6 -9.31 0.74 4.36
N GLU A 7 -10.20 -0.22 4.06
CA GLU A 7 -11.50 -0.38 4.75
C GLU A 7 -12.34 0.91 4.83
N GLY A 8 -12.34 1.71 3.75
CA GLY A 8 -13.07 2.97 3.69
C GLY A 8 -12.39 4.16 4.40
N ARG A 9 -11.24 3.95 5.03
CA ARG A 9 -10.42 4.99 5.66
C ARG A 9 -9.18 5.27 4.83
N SER A 10 -8.69 6.51 4.90
CA SER A 10 -7.43 6.91 4.27
C SER A 10 -6.38 7.14 5.34
N TYR A 11 -5.17 6.63 5.11
CA TYR A 11 -4.02 6.80 5.98
C TYR A 11 -2.85 7.37 5.16
N ASP A 12 -2.18 8.36 5.72
CA ASP A 12 -0.94 8.90 5.19
C ASP A 12 0.22 8.43 6.07
N MET A 13 1.21 7.83 5.43
CA MET A 13 2.34 7.22 6.11
C MET A 13 3.65 7.70 5.50
N GLN A 14 4.66 7.81 6.35
CA GLN A 14 6.03 8.02 5.93
C GLN A 14 6.64 6.69 5.47
N GLU A 15 7.52 6.75 4.47
CA GLU A 15 8.17 5.56 3.91
C GLU A 15 9.02 4.79 4.94
N ALA A 16 9.57 5.52 5.93
CA ALA A 16 10.28 4.95 7.05
C ALA A 16 9.39 4.05 7.93
N GLN A 17 8.09 4.31 8.03
CA GLN A 17 7.17 3.51 8.87
C GLN A 17 6.91 2.10 8.32
N ILE A 18 7.15 1.89 7.03
CA ILE A 18 7.05 0.57 6.38
C ILE A 18 8.44 0.04 5.95
N ASN A 19 9.51 0.70 6.37
CA ASN A 19 10.90 0.40 5.99
C ASN A 19 11.05 0.23 4.46
N ARG A 20 10.45 1.15 3.68
CA ARG A 20 10.42 1.07 2.22
C ARG A 20 11.82 1.31 1.65
N ASN A 21 12.22 0.47 0.70
CA ASN A 21 13.30 0.75 -0.24
C ASN A 21 12.70 0.99 -1.65
N ALA A 22 13.24 1.94 -2.40
CA ALA A 22 12.78 2.29 -3.76
C ALA A 22 12.75 1.09 -4.72
N SER A 23 13.63 0.10 -4.49
CA SER A 23 13.71 -1.13 -5.30
C SER A 23 12.68 -2.21 -4.92
N MET A 24 11.85 -1.98 -3.88
CA MET A 24 10.84 -2.96 -3.48
C MET A 24 9.77 -3.10 -4.56
N ASN A 25 9.37 -4.34 -4.85
CA ASN A 25 8.24 -4.65 -5.71
C ASN A 25 6.91 -4.51 -4.96
N ASP A 26 5.79 -4.56 -5.68
CA ASP A 26 4.47 -4.32 -5.11
C ASP A 26 4.08 -5.37 -4.05
N SER A 27 4.45 -6.63 -4.25
CA SER A 27 4.20 -7.70 -3.27
C SER A 27 4.92 -7.43 -1.95
N ALA A 28 6.16 -6.98 -1.99
CA ALA A 28 6.93 -6.64 -0.81
C ALA A 28 6.34 -5.39 -0.10
N ILE A 29 5.83 -4.42 -0.85
CA ILE A 29 5.12 -3.26 -0.28
C ILE A 29 3.84 -3.72 0.44
N LYS A 30 3.02 -4.57 -0.20
CA LYS A 30 1.81 -5.14 0.40
C LYS A 30 2.10 -5.94 1.66
N GLN A 31 3.20 -6.72 1.67
CA GLN A 31 3.64 -7.44 2.87
C GLN A 31 3.97 -6.50 4.03
N ARG A 32 4.73 -5.42 3.78
CA ARG A 32 5.04 -4.45 4.83
C ARG A 32 3.82 -3.71 5.36
N LEU A 33 2.84 -3.46 4.51
CA LEU A 33 1.56 -2.89 4.93
C LEU A 33 0.79 -3.89 5.80
N ALA A 34 0.75 -5.18 5.42
CA ALA A 34 0.13 -6.23 6.21
C ALA A 34 0.74 -6.34 7.61
N GLU A 35 2.07 -6.34 7.69
CA GLU A 35 2.81 -6.31 8.96
C GLU A 35 2.52 -5.04 9.77
N HIS A 36 2.44 -3.87 9.13
CA HIS A 36 2.16 -2.61 9.82
C HIS A 36 0.74 -2.52 10.39
N PHE A 37 -0.25 -3.01 9.66
CA PHE A 37 -1.65 -3.01 10.09
C PHE A 37 -2.01 -4.21 10.97
N ASP A 38 -1.07 -5.13 11.20
CA ASP A 38 -1.29 -6.40 11.91
C ASP A 38 -2.45 -7.21 11.32
N ILE A 39 -2.43 -7.39 10.00
CA ILE A 39 -3.44 -8.15 9.24
C ILE A 39 -2.80 -9.14 8.29
N ASN A 40 -3.61 -10.09 7.81
CA ASN A 40 -3.16 -11.05 6.80
C ASN A 40 -2.93 -10.35 5.44
N LEU A 41 -1.86 -10.75 4.73
CA LEU A 41 -1.51 -10.25 3.40
C LEU A 41 -2.63 -10.40 2.37
N ASN A 42 -3.48 -11.42 2.50
CA ASN A 42 -4.60 -11.64 1.60
C ASN A 42 -5.58 -10.45 1.54
N ARG A 43 -5.62 -9.61 2.58
CA ARG A 43 -6.42 -8.38 2.62
C ARG A 43 -5.96 -7.36 1.56
N PHE A 44 -4.73 -7.47 1.07
CA PHE A 44 -4.15 -6.61 0.04
C PHE A 44 -4.05 -7.26 -1.34
N GLU A 45 -4.59 -8.47 -1.54
CA GLU A 45 -4.51 -9.16 -2.84
C GLU A 45 -5.08 -8.30 -3.97
N THR A 46 -6.30 -7.79 -3.78
CA THR A 46 -7.02 -6.95 -4.73
C THR A 46 -6.58 -5.48 -4.72
N TYR A 47 -5.57 -5.10 -3.92
CA TYR A 47 -5.13 -3.72 -3.87
C TYR A 47 -4.13 -3.42 -4.99
N ILE A 48 -4.23 -2.24 -5.57
CA ILE A 48 -3.32 -1.73 -6.59
C ILE A 48 -2.32 -0.78 -5.93
N VAL A 49 -1.05 -0.87 -6.35
CA VAL A 49 0.03 0.03 -5.92
C VAL A 49 0.39 0.96 -7.09
N ASP A 50 -0.07 2.20 -7.02
CA ASP A 50 0.23 3.22 -8.01
C ASP A 50 1.50 3.99 -7.60
N ARG A 51 2.53 3.92 -8.45
CA ARG A 51 3.82 4.60 -8.24
C ARG A 51 3.82 5.94 -8.98
N ARG A 52 3.87 7.04 -8.25
CA ARG A 52 3.91 8.39 -8.83
C ARG A 52 5.35 8.75 -9.24
N PRO A 53 5.55 9.54 -10.32
CA PRO A 53 6.87 10.06 -10.68
C PRO A 53 7.53 10.92 -9.58
N SER A 54 6.74 11.50 -8.68
CA SER A 54 7.22 12.23 -7.49
C SER A 54 7.88 11.32 -6.44
N GLY A 55 7.73 9.99 -6.54
CA GLY A 55 8.19 9.02 -5.55
C GLY A 55 7.12 8.55 -4.57
N ASP A 56 5.93 9.17 -4.59
CA ASP A 56 4.81 8.81 -3.75
C ASP A 56 4.15 7.49 -4.18
N LEU A 57 3.58 6.77 -3.21
CA LEU A 57 2.78 5.58 -3.44
C LEU A 57 1.35 5.83 -3.07
N ILE A 58 0.44 5.37 -3.93
CA ILE A 58 -0.99 5.32 -3.64
C ILE A 58 -1.40 3.86 -3.65
N ILE A 59 -1.88 3.36 -2.52
CA ILE A 59 -2.39 2.01 -2.35
C ILE A 59 -3.89 2.08 -2.17
N ARG A 60 -4.63 1.40 -3.04
CA ARG A 60 -6.10 1.44 -3.05
C ARG A 60 -6.67 0.10 -3.46
N PRO A 61 -7.89 -0.27 -3.03
CA PRO A 61 -8.57 -1.41 -3.61
C PRO A 61 -8.76 -1.21 -5.12
N GLU A 62 -8.66 -2.29 -5.87
CA GLU A 62 -9.04 -2.32 -7.28
C GLU A 62 -10.51 -1.87 -7.43
N ALA A 63 -10.75 -0.98 -8.39
CA ALA A 63 -12.10 -0.55 -8.70
C ALA A 63 -12.80 -1.67 -9.47
N VAL A 64 -13.68 -2.40 -8.81
CA VAL A 64 -14.55 -3.38 -9.45
C VAL A 64 -15.83 -2.66 -9.89
N TYR A 65 -15.99 -2.46 -11.19
CA TYR A 65 -17.26 -2.01 -11.77
C TYR A 65 -18.13 -3.25 -12.01
N GLY A 66 -19.30 -3.29 -11.36
CA GLY A 66 -20.33 -4.31 -11.58
C GLY A 66 -21.40 -3.82 -12.56
#